data_AF-J3LF08-F1
#
_entry.id   AF-J3LF08-F1
#
_cell.length_a   1.000
_cell.length_b   1.000
_cell.length_c   1.000
_cell.angle_alpha   90.00
_cell.angle_beta   90.00
_cell.angle_gamma   90.00
#
_symmetry.space_group_name_H-M   'P 1'
#
loop_
_entity.id
_entity.type
_entity.pdbx_description
1 polymer ?
#
loop_
_entity_poly.entity_id
_entity_poly.type
_entity_poly.pdbx_seq_one_letter_code
_entity_poly.pdbx_strand_id
1 'polypeptide(L)'
;MLRVQRPDLGLLRLRSSALACCLGGDGGARQNHRVNSSLSARTWRKPETGWMKLNFDGSCKHLARAASIGGVYRDHEGAFVLGYAERIGTATSSAAELAALRRGLELAARNGWWRVWVEGDSKAVIDAVCNRAKVRPSEDLRQYREIAALLPLFDGVAASHVFRGGNKVAHGFAKLGHKAARPRVWHATPPEEVLRFLRQDADQQW
;
A
#
# COMPACT_ATOMS: atom_id res chain seq x y z
N MET A 1 -27.56 27.57 -0.27
CA MET A 1 -26.43 27.88 -1.18
C MET A 1 -25.16 27.93 -0.31
N LEU A 2 -24.49 26.80 -0.09
CA LEU A 2 -23.32 26.71 0.80
C LEU A 2 -22.06 26.62 -0.08
N ARG A 3 -21.25 27.68 -0.02
CA ARG A 3 -19.93 27.78 -0.67
C ARG A 3 -18.99 26.77 0.00
N VAL A 4 -18.61 25.73 -0.74
CA VAL A 4 -17.49 24.86 -0.36
C VAL A 4 -16.21 25.64 -0.65
N GLN A 5 -15.51 26.06 0.40
CA GLN A 5 -14.14 26.56 0.31
C GLN A 5 -13.24 25.41 -0.18
N ARG A 6 -12.53 25.65 -1.28
CA ARG A 6 -11.45 24.78 -1.74
C ARG A 6 -10.28 24.91 -0.76
N PRO A 7 -9.68 23.83 -0.26
CA PRO A 7 -8.38 23.96 0.37
C PRO A 7 -7.35 24.27 -0.71
N ASP A 8 -6.67 25.38 -0.48
CA ASP A 8 -5.55 25.92 -1.22
C ASP A 8 -4.46 24.86 -1.40
N LEU A 9 -4.04 24.60 -2.64
CA LEU A 9 -2.89 23.77 -2.99
C LEU A 9 -1.62 24.59 -2.72
N GLY A 10 -1.35 24.82 -1.44
CA GLY A 10 -0.12 25.45 -0.97
C GLY A 10 1.08 24.54 -1.21
N LEU A 11 1.99 25.03 -2.05
CA LEU A 11 3.38 24.58 -2.29
C LEU A 11 3.84 23.38 -1.44
N LEU A 12 4.07 22.25 -2.11
CA LEU A 12 5.01 21.23 -1.61
C LEU A 12 6.33 21.94 -1.27
N ARG A 13 6.71 21.96 0.02
CA ARG A 13 8.11 22.16 0.39
C ARG A 13 8.89 20.95 -0.11
N LEU A 14 9.48 21.10 -1.29
CA LEU A 14 10.57 20.25 -1.74
C LEU A 14 11.70 20.34 -0.71
N ARG A 15 11.88 19.30 0.11
CA ARG A 15 13.18 19.08 0.74
C ARG A 15 14.12 18.60 -0.35
N SER A 16 14.82 19.57 -0.97
CA SER A 16 15.99 19.31 -1.80
C SER A 16 17.05 18.58 -0.98
N SER A 17 17.55 17.46 -1.48
CA SER A 17 18.98 17.18 -1.39
C SER A 17 19.42 16.44 -2.65
N ALA A 18 20.26 17.14 -3.39
CA ALA A 18 20.89 16.82 -4.65
C ALA A 18 21.58 15.45 -4.70
N LEU A 19 21.75 14.97 -5.95
CA LEU A 19 22.80 14.05 -6.35
C LEU A 19 24.15 14.48 -5.76
N ALA A 20 24.90 13.54 -5.21
CA ALA A 20 26.35 13.65 -5.08
C ALA A 20 26.99 12.27 -5.25
N CYS A 21 27.60 12.06 -6.41
CA CYS A 21 28.61 11.02 -6.62
C CYS A 21 29.92 11.45 -5.94
N CYS A 22 30.55 10.49 -5.26
CA CYS A 22 31.97 10.37 -4.93
C CYS A 22 32.75 11.63 -4.48
N LEU A 23 33.12 11.66 -3.19
CA LEU A 23 34.51 11.59 -2.67
C LEU A 23 34.51 11.99 -1.18
N GLY A 24 35.01 11.07 -0.33
CA GLY A 24 35.68 11.34 0.95
C GLY A 24 34.93 12.02 2.11
N GLY A 25 35.01 11.38 3.29
CA GLY A 25 35.14 12.10 4.57
C GLY A 25 33.87 12.34 5.40
N ASP A 26 33.70 11.45 6.37
CA ASP A 26 33.25 11.65 7.76
C ASP A 26 31.86 12.22 8.14
N GLY A 27 31.26 11.55 9.14
CA GLY A 27 30.44 12.21 10.17
C GLY A 27 28.98 12.54 9.86
N GLY A 28 28.12 11.53 9.74
CA GLY A 28 26.66 11.74 9.85
C GLY A 28 25.89 10.45 9.62
N ALA A 29 25.45 9.81 10.71
CA ALA A 29 24.67 8.59 10.67
C ALA A 29 23.32 8.84 9.99
N ARG A 30 23.27 8.66 8.67
CA ARG A 30 22.05 8.48 7.89
C ARG A 30 21.33 7.26 8.44
N GLN A 31 20.15 7.45 9.04
CA GLN A 31 19.28 6.33 9.37
C GLN A 31 18.83 5.69 8.05
N ASN A 32 19.52 4.61 7.67
CA ASN A 32 19.08 3.71 6.62
C ASN A 32 17.64 3.30 6.92
N HIS A 33 16.72 3.60 6.01
CA HIS A 33 15.33 3.16 6.07
C HIS A 33 15.30 1.63 6.00
N ARG A 34 15.47 0.96 7.14
CA ARG A 34 15.42 -0.49 7.24
C ARG A 34 13.97 -0.92 7.26
N VAL A 35 13.51 -1.45 6.13
CA VAL A 35 12.24 -2.17 6.06
C VAL A 35 12.42 -3.51 6.77
N ASN A 36 11.94 -3.60 8.00
CA ASN A 36 11.93 -4.84 8.78
C ASN A 36 10.83 -5.77 8.24
N SER A 37 11.21 -6.93 7.71
CA SER A 37 10.26 -7.98 7.32
C SER A 37 10.04 -8.96 8.48
N SER A 38 8.79 -9.14 8.89
CA SER A 38 8.41 -10.22 9.83
C SER A 38 8.07 -11.52 9.09
N LEU A 39 8.01 -12.63 9.84
CA LEU A 39 7.53 -13.94 9.39
C LEU A 39 6.15 -13.86 8.72
N SER A 40 5.86 -14.78 7.81
CA SER A 40 4.58 -14.84 7.09
C SER A 40 3.44 -15.20 8.04
N ALA A 41 2.55 -14.25 8.34
CA ALA A 41 1.41 -14.50 9.21
C ALA A 41 0.27 -15.18 8.45
N ARG A 42 -0.48 -16.09 9.10
CA ARG A 42 -1.69 -16.71 8.53
C ARG A 42 -2.93 -15.81 8.68
N THR A 43 -2.87 -14.90 9.63
CA THR A 43 -3.97 -14.04 10.08
C THR A 43 -3.48 -12.60 10.15
N TRP A 44 -4.40 -11.66 9.93
CA TRP A 44 -4.09 -10.25 10.04
C TRP A 44 -3.82 -9.86 11.51
N ARG A 45 -2.92 -8.91 11.72
CA ARG A 45 -2.65 -8.33 13.05
C ARG A 45 -2.70 -6.80 12.97
N LYS A 46 -3.31 -6.16 13.97
CA LYS A 46 -3.26 -4.70 14.09
C LYS A 46 -1.81 -4.21 14.24
N PRO A 47 -1.46 -3.04 13.66
CA PRO A 47 -0.14 -2.46 13.82
C PRO A 47 0.05 -1.87 15.23
N GLU A 48 1.29 -1.54 15.56
CA GLU A 48 1.62 -0.76 16.77
C GLU A 48 1.06 0.66 16.71
N THR A 49 0.89 1.29 17.87
CA THR A 49 0.44 2.69 17.99
C THR A 49 1.30 3.63 17.15
N GLY A 50 0.65 4.55 16.44
CA GLY A 50 1.31 5.53 15.57
C GLY A 50 1.61 5.03 14.15
N TRP A 51 1.24 3.80 13.81
CA TRP A 51 1.36 3.26 12.45
C TRP A 51 0.00 3.11 11.78
N MET A 52 0.00 3.37 10.46
CA MET A 52 -1.11 3.01 9.59
C MET A 52 -0.82 1.75 8.81
N LYS A 53 -1.64 0.70 8.95
CA LYS A 53 -1.45 -0.55 8.21
C LYS A 53 -2.24 -0.53 6.91
N LEU A 54 -1.53 -0.63 5.79
CA LEU A 54 -2.06 -0.88 4.46
C LEU A 54 -2.05 -2.39 4.19
N ASN A 55 -3.22 -2.98 3.94
CA ASN A 55 -3.31 -4.25 3.21
C ASN A 55 -3.66 -3.96 1.75
N PHE A 56 -2.92 -4.53 0.79
CA PHE A 56 -3.15 -4.35 -0.65
C PHE A 56 -3.28 -5.70 -1.37
N ASP A 57 -4.00 -5.71 -2.49
CA ASP A 57 -4.20 -6.89 -3.33
C ASP A 57 -4.45 -6.49 -4.79
N GLY A 58 -3.87 -7.24 -5.71
CA GLY A 58 -4.09 -7.15 -7.15
C GLY A 58 -4.91 -8.34 -7.65
N SER A 59 -5.97 -8.09 -8.42
CA SER A 59 -6.78 -9.17 -9.01
C SER A 59 -6.74 -9.12 -10.53
N CYS A 60 -6.24 -10.19 -11.15
CA CYS A 60 -6.24 -10.40 -12.60
C CYS A 60 -7.10 -11.62 -12.98
N LYS A 61 -7.96 -11.49 -13.99
CA LYS A 61 -8.75 -12.60 -14.56
C LYS A 61 -7.99 -13.24 -15.72
N HIS A 62 -7.68 -14.53 -15.62
CA HIS A 62 -6.76 -15.25 -16.53
C HIS A 62 -7.07 -15.12 -18.03
N LEU A 63 -8.33 -15.21 -18.45
CA LEU A 63 -8.70 -15.22 -19.87
C LEU A 63 -8.58 -13.83 -20.53
N ALA A 64 -9.22 -12.82 -19.95
CA ALA A 64 -9.27 -11.47 -20.53
C ALA A 64 -8.09 -10.58 -20.07
N ARG A 65 -7.27 -11.06 -19.12
CA ARG A 65 -6.27 -10.29 -18.36
C ARG A 65 -6.83 -9.01 -17.73
N ALA A 66 -8.16 -8.91 -17.62
CA ALA A 66 -8.83 -7.81 -16.96
C ALA A 66 -8.35 -7.76 -15.51
N ALA A 67 -7.85 -6.61 -15.12
CA ALA A 67 -7.17 -6.41 -13.85
C ALA A 67 -7.81 -5.27 -13.06
N SER A 68 -7.74 -5.42 -11.75
CA SER A 68 -8.20 -4.45 -10.79
C SER A 68 -7.34 -4.52 -9.54
N ILE A 69 -7.40 -3.48 -8.74
CA ILE A 69 -6.64 -3.33 -7.51
C ILE A 69 -7.58 -2.99 -6.37
N GLY A 70 -7.15 -3.32 -5.16
CA GLY A 70 -7.80 -2.85 -3.97
C GLY A 70 -6.87 -2.81 -2.78
N GLY A 71 -7.31 -2.12 -1.75
CA GLY A 71 -6.61 -2.10 -0.49
C GLY A 71 -7.40 -1.40 0.60
N VAL A 72 -6.91 -1.57 1.82
CA VAL A 72 -7.53 -1.05 3.03
C VAL A 72 -6.47 -0.53 3.98
N TYR A 73 -6.74 0.63 4.54
CA TYR A 73 -6.02 1.20 5.67
C TYR A 73 -6.79 0.95 6.96
N ARG A 74 -6.06 0.46 7.96
CA ARG A 74 -6.53 0.27 9.33
C ARG A 74 -5.54 0.84 10.33
N ASP A 75 -6.07 1.40 11.41
CA ASP A 75 -5.24 1.95 12.49
C ASP A 75 -4.79 0.90 13.50
N HIS A 76 -4.08 1.38 14.52
CA HIS A 76 -3.55 0.59 15.63
C HIS A 76 -4.63 0.00 16.54
N GLU A 77 -5.86 0.50 16.49
CA GLU A 77 -7.03 -0.13 17.12
C GLU A 77 -7.65 -1.20 16.21
N GLY A 78 -7.23 -1.24 14.94
CA GLY A 78 -7.76 -2.09 13.90
C GLY A 78 -9.02 -1.53 13.24
N ALA A 79 -9.36 -0.28 13.53
CA ALA A 79 -10.50 0.39 12.93
C ALA A 79 -10.25 0.63 11.44
N PHE A 80 -11.31 0.48 10.64
CA PHE A 80 -11.28 0.83 9.23
C PHE A 80 -11.14 2.35 9.08
N VAL A 81 -10.14 2.79 8.33
CA VAL A 81 -9.89 4.22 8.07
C VAL A 81 -10.25 4.58 6.63
N LEU A 82 -9.70 3.82 5.67
CA LEU A 82 -9.88 4.07 4.26
C LEU A 82 -9.84 2.77 3.46
N GLY A 83 -10.64 2.66 2.41
CA GLY A 83 -10.57 1.57 1.44
C GLY A 83 -10.52 2.13 0.02
N TYR A 84 -9.91 1.42 -0.91
CA TYR A 84 -9.91 1.78 -2.33
C TYR A 84 -10.11 0.56 -3.22
N ALA A 85 -10.72 0.78 -4.38
CA ALA A 85 -10.92 -0.23 -5.40
C ALA A 85 -10.96 0.43 -6.79
N GLU A 86 -10.24 -0.15 -7.75
CA GLU A 86 -10.10 0.44 -9.07
C GLU A 86 -9.89 -0.63 -10.14
N ARG A 87 -10.54 -0.49 -11.29
CA ARG A 87 -10.22 -1.26 -12.49
C ARG A 87 -9.02 -0.62 -13.18
N ILE A 88 -7.99 -1.39 -13.49
CA ILE A 88 -6.73 -0.90 -14.08
C ILE A 88 -6.51 -1.37 -15.52
N GLY A 89 -7.58 -1.82 -16.19
CA GLY A 89 -7.50 -2.33 -17.56
C GLY A 89 -6.89 -3.72 -17.60
N THR A 90 -5.75 -3.87 -18.27
CA THR A 90 -5.11 -5.16 -18.56
C THR A 90 -3.75 -5.23 -17.89
N ALA A 91 -3.49 -6.24 -17.06
CA ALA A 91 -2.21 -6.36 -16.35
C ALA A 91 -1.85 -7.83 -16.07
N THR A 92 -0.57 -8.11 -15.78
CA THR A 92 -0.17 -9.36 -15.13
C THR A 92 -0.64 -9.37 -13.67
N SER A 93 -0.61 -10.52 -13.01
CA SER A 93 -0.89 -10.59 -11.57
C SER A 93 0.11 -9.73 -10.78
N SER A 94 1.40 -9.83 -11.09
CA SER A 94 2.46 -9.05 -10.43
C SER A 94 2.29 -7.54 -10.61
N ALA A 95 1.98 -7.09 -11.83
CA ALA A 95 1.72 -5.68 -12.11
C ALA A 95 0.45 -5.16 -11.41
N ALA A 96 -0.56 -6.00 -11.21
CA ALA A 96 -1.74 -5.62 -10.44
C ALA A 96 -1.41 -5.44 -8.95
N GLU A 97 -0.60 -6.35 -8.36
CA GLU A 97 -0.14 -6.23 -6.97
C GLU A 97 0.67 -4.95 -6.73
N LEU A 98 1.61 -4.65 -7.63
CA LEU A 98 2.43 -3.46 -7.55
C LEU A 98 1.61 -2.17 -7.75
N ALA A 99 0.68 -2.17 -8.70
CA ALA A 99 -0.25 -1.07 -8.86
C ALA A 99 -1.13 -0.84 -7.62
N ALA A 100 -1.57 -1.92 -6.96
CA ALA A 100 -2.31 -1.85 -5.71
C ALA A 100 -1.48 -1.19 -4.61
N LEU A 101 -0.24 -1.65 -4.40
CA LEU A 101 0.68 -1.05 -3.42
C LEU A 101 0.96 0.43 -3.73
N ARG A 102 1.32 0.76 -4.98
CA ARG A 102 1.61 2.14 -5.40
C ARG A 102 0.43 3.05 -5.09
N ARG A 103 -0.79 2.62 -5.42
CA ARG A 103 -2.01 3.38 -5.16
C ARG A 103 -2.23 3.62 -3.68
N GLY A 104 -1.99 2.62 -2.84
CA GLY A 104 -2.06 2.73 -1.38
C GLY A 104 -1.08 3.79 -0.86
N LEU A 105 0.20 3.70 -1.25
CA LEU A 105 1.23 4.67 -0.86
C LEU A 105 0.88 6.10 -1.29
N GLU A 106 0.40 6.30 -2.52
CA GLU A 106 -0.07 7.62 -2.95
C GLU A 106 -1.20 8.16 -2.07
N LEU A 107 -2.14 7.30 -1.65
CA LEU A 107 -3.22 7.69 -0.75
C LEU A 107 -2.69 8.05 0.64
N ALA A 108 -1.73 7.30 1.19
CA ALA A 108 -1.11 7.65 2.47
C ALA A 108 -0.41 9.01 2.41
N ALA A 109 0.37 9.27 1.36
CA ALA A 109 1.04 10.57 1.20
C ALA A 109 0.03 11.73 1.10
N ARG A 110 -1.07 11.55 0.36
CA ARG A 110 -2.14 12.56 0.27
C ARG A 110 -2.89 12.81 1.58
N ASN A 111 -2.98 11.80 2.47
CA ASN A 111 -3.65 11.92 3.76
C ASN A 111 -2.69 12.31 4.91
N GLY A 112 -1.40 12.52 4.62
CA GLY A 112 -0.41 12.89 5.63
C GLY A 112 -0.06 11.75 6.60
N TRP A 113 -0.22 10.50 6.18
CA TRP A 113 0.15 9.33 6.99
C TRP A 113 1.60 8.96 6.74
N TRP A 114 2.50 9.48 7.58
CA TRP A 114 3.95 9.37 7.36
C TRP A 114 4.59 8.08 7.90
N ARG A 115 3.87 7.31 8.74
CA ARG A 115 4.32 5.99 9.21
C ARG A 115 3.37 4.90 8.72
N VAL A 116 3.81 4.12 7.73
CA VAL A 116 2.97 3.14 7.04
C VAL A 116 3.56 1.73 7.16
N TRP A 117 2.74 0.78 7.58
CA TRP A 117 3.04 -0.65 7.52
C TRP A 117 2.33 -1.24 6.30
N VAL A 118 3.07 -1.61 5.26
CA VAL A 118 2.51 -2.27 4.07
C VAL A 118 2.48 -3.78 4.24
N GLU A 119 1.38 -4.42 3.89
CA GLU A 119 1.18 -5.85 4.03
C GLU A 119 0.42 -6.41 2.83
N GLY A 120 0.91 -7.50 2.27
CA GLY A 120 0.32 -8.13 1.08
C GLY A 120 0.66 -9.62 1.03
N ASP A 121 -0.02 -10.35 0.14
CA ASP A 121 0.16 -11.80 -0.01
C ASP A 121 1.10 -12.21 -1.16
N SER A 122 1.61 -11.22 -1.90
CA SER A 122 2.70 -11.43 -2.85
C SER A 122 4.06 -11.27 -2.17
N LYS A 123 4.64 -12.39 -1.73
CA LYS A 123 6.00 -12.41 -1.16
C LYS A 123 7.04 -11.76 -2.08
N ALA A 124 6.91 -11.95 -3.40
CA ALA A 124 7.82 -11.33 -4.37
C ALA A 124 7.76 -9.79 -4.34
N VAL A 125 6.56 -9.21 -4.25
CA VAL A 125 6.38 -7.76 -4.14
C VAL A 125 6.92 -7.25 -2.81
N ILE A 126 6.61 -7.94 -1.71
CA ILE A 126 7.13 -7.56 -0.37
C ILE A 126 8.66 -7.63 -0.33
N ASP A 127 9.27 -8.70 -0.84
CA ASP A 127 10.73 -8.85 -0.85
C ASP A 127 11.41 -7.77 -1.72
N ALA A 128 10.80 -7.39 -2.84
CA ALA A 128 11.32 -6.34 -3.70
C ALA A 128 11.21 -4.94 -3.07
N VAL A 129 10.11 -4.62 -2.36
CA VAL A 129 9.97 -3.38 -1.58
C VAL A 129 10.98 -3.32 -0.44
N CYS A 130 11.26 -4.47 0.18
CA CYS A 130 12.28 -4.58 1.23
C CYS A 130 13.72 -4.49 0.69
N ASN A 131 13.93 -4.33 -0.63
CA ASN A 131 15.23 -4.40 -1.30
C ASN A 131 15.98 -5.72 -1.03
N ARG A 132 15.24 -6.83 -0.83
CA ARG A 132 15.78 -8.17 -0.54
C ARG A 132 15.88 -9.07 -1.76
N ALA A 133 15.29 -8.67 -2.88
CA ALA A 133 15.30 -9.41 -4.14
C ALA A 133 15.78 -8.54 -5.29
N LYS A 134 16.54 -9.12 -6.23
CA LYS A 134 16.82 -8.48 -7.52
C LYS A 134 15.51 -8.44 -8.30
N VAL A 135 14.98 -7.25 -8.54
CA VAL A 135 13.91 -7.03 -9.52
C VAL A 135 14.46 -7.48 -10.87
N ARG A 136 13.92 -8.57 -11.43
CA ARG A 136 14.31 -9.00 -12.77
C ARG A 136 13.95 -7.87 -13.75
N PRO A 137 14.69 -7.70 -14.87
CA PRO A 137 14.26 -6.79 -15.93
C PRO A 137 12.93 -7.31 -16.50
N SER A 138 11.82 -6.84 -15.95
CA SER A 138 10.46 -7.21 -16.32
C SER A 138 9.65 -5.94 -16.60
N GLU A 139 8.46 -6.12 -17.18
CA GLU A 139 7.42 -5.09 -17.35
C GLU A 139 7.14 -4.31 -16.05
N ASP A 140 7.48 -4.88 -14.89
CA ASP A 140 7.23 -4.33 -13.56
C ASP A 140 8.28 -3.30 -13.09
N LEU A 141 9.45 -3.21 -13.74
CA LEU A 141 10.56 -2.35 -13.28
C LEU A 141 10.15 -0.88 -13.16
N ARG A 142 9.29 -0.40 -14.06
CA ARG A 142 8.76 0.97 -14.00
C ARG A 142 7.95 1.19 -12.73
N GLN A 143 7.05 0.26 -12.39
CA GLN A 143 6.22 0.37 -11.19
C GLN A 143 7.05 0.29 -9.92
N TYR A 144 8.09 -0.56 -9.91
CA TYR A 144 9.04 -0.60 -8.81
C TYR A 144 9.77 0.73 -8.61
N ARG A 145 10.21 1.39 -9.67
CA ARG A 145 10.85 2.72 -9.58
C ARG A 145 9.89 3.77 -9.03
N GLU A 146 8.63 3.74 -9.44
CA GLU A 146 7.60 4.64 -8.92
C GLU A 146 7.36 4.40 -7.42
N ILE A 147 7.24 3.14 -6.99
CA ILE A 147 7.13 2.80 -5.57
C ILE A 147 8.37 3.25 -4.81
N ALA A 148 9.57 2.94 -5.31
CA ALA A 148 10.83 3.31 -4.69
C ALA A 148 11.01 4.83 -4.57
N ALA A 149 10.42 5.61 -5.48
CA ALA A 149 10.40 7.07 -5.39
C ALA A 149 9.40 7.61 -4.36
N LEU A 150 8.36 6.85 -4.01
CA LEU A 150 7.40 7.20 -2.96
C LEU A 150 7.92 6.89 -1.56
N LEU A 151 8.68 5.80 -1.38
CA LEU A 151 9.14 5.35 -0.06
C LEU A 151 9.87 6.44 0.76
N PRO A 152 10.75 7.29 0.18
CA PRO A 152 11.44 8.36 0.91
C PRO A 152 10.53 9.51 1.38
N LEU A 153 9.25 9.54 0.98
CA LEU A 153 8.29 10.56 1.43
C LEU A 153 7.76 10.27 2.84
N PHE A 154 8.00 9.08 3.39
CA PHE A 154 7.46 8.61 4.65
C PHE A 154 8.54 8.64 5.75
N ASP A 155 8.17 9.06 6.96
CA ASP A 155 9.02 9.00 8.15
C ASP A 155 9.35 7.55 8.55
N GLY A 156 8.48 6.60 8.20
CA GLY A 156 8.73 5.18 8.44
C GLY A 156 7.90 4.27 7.55
N VAL A 157 8.55 3.27 6.96
CA VAL A 157 7.89 2.19 6.21
C VAL A 157 8.30 0.83 6.77
N ALA A 158 7.31 0.06 7.21
CA ALA A 158 7.44 -1.36 7.54
C ALA A 158 6.77 -2.19 6.45
N ALA A 159 7.23 -3.42 6.22
CA ALA A 159 6.60 -4.31 5.25
C ALA A 159 6.54 -5.75 5.77
N SER A 160 5.40 -6.40 5.61
CA SER A 160 5.22 -7.82 5.97
C SER A 160 4.50 -8.58 4.86
N HIS A 161 4.79 -9.87 4.78
CA HIS A 161 3.98 -10.79 4.00
C HIS A 161 2.92 -11.42 4.89
N VAL A 162 1.69 -11.54 4.38
CA VAL A 162 0.60 -12.27 5.02
C VAL A 162 0.04 -13.28 4.02
N PHE A 163 -0.29 -14.49 4.47
CA PHE A 163 -0.97 -15.42 3.57
C PHE A 163 -2.36 -14.89 3.19
N ARG A 164 -2.88 -15.33 2.04
CA ARG A 164 -4.19 -14.93 1.51
C ARG A 164 -5.34 -15.01 2.53
N GLY A 165 -5.26 -15.92 3.50
CA GLY A 165 -6.21 -16.03 4.61
C GLY A 165 -6.33 -14.76 5.46
N GLY A 166 -5.23 -14.04 5.67
CA GLY A 166 -5.16 -12.76 6.38
C GLY A 166 -5.22 -11.53 5.48
N ASN A 167 -5.31 -11.68 4.16
CA ASN A 167 -5.44 -10.56 3.21
C ASN A 167 -6.86 -10.42 2.62
N LYS A 168 -7.87 -11.09 3.21
CA LYS A 168 -9.21 -11.19 2.63
C LYS A 168 -9.92 -9.85 2.41
N VAL A 169 -9.68 -8.86 3.27
CA VAL A 169 -10.28 -7.53 3.15
C VAL A 169 -9.78 -6.83 1.88
N ALA A 170 -8.45 -6.77 1.68
CA ALA A 170 -7.86 -6.19 0.48
C ALA A 170 -8.29 -6.94 -0.79
N HIS A 171 -8.33 -8.28 -0.72
CA HIS A 171 -8.85 -9.11 -1.81
C HIS A 171 -10.32 -8.82 -2.13
N GLY A 172 -11.15 -8.53 -1.12
CA GLY A 172 -12.52 -8.09 -1.29
C GLY A 172 -12.60 -6.76 -2.04
N PHE A 173 -11.77 -5.79 -1.69
CA PHE A 173 -11.66 -4.53 -2.42
C PHE A 173 -11.19 -4.71 -3.87
N ALA A 174 -10.18 -5.57 -4.12
CA ALA A 174 -9.75 -5.86 -5.49
C ALA A 174 -10.90 -6.45 -6.32
N LYS A 175 -11.69 -7.37 -5.75
CA LYS A 175 -12.91 -7.88 -6.40
C LYS A 175 -13.95 -6.80 -6.70
N LEU A 176 -14.13 -5.82 -5.83
CA LEU A 176 -15.01 -4.67 -6.09
C LEU A 176 -14.47 -3.82 -7.25
N GLY A 177 -13.16 -3.71 -7.40
CA GLY A 177 -12.50 -2.98 -8.49
C GLY A 177 -12.90 -3.50 -9.87
N HIS A 178 -13.04 -4.83 -10.03
CA HIS A 178 -13.55 -5.41 -11.28
C HIS A 178 -14.93 -4.90 -11.68
N LYS A 179 -15.79 -4.53 -10.73
CA LYS A 179 -17.15 -4.05 -10.99
C LYS A 179 -17.23 -2.51 -11.06
N ALA A 180 -16.17 -1.81 -10.66
CA ALA A 180 -16.17 -0.36 -10.59
C ALA A 180 -16.04 0.26 -11.99
N ALA A 181 -16.94 1.18 -12.33
CA ALA A 181 -16.86 1.98 -13.56
C ALA A 181 -15.79 3.10 -13.47
N ARG A 182 -15.49 3.54 -12.25
CA ARG A 182 -14.48 4.56 -11.93
C ARG A 182 -13.74 4.19 -10.65
N PRO A 183 -12.54 4.72 -10.39
CA PRO A 183 -11.85 4.53 -9.12
C PRO A 183 -12.76 4.92 -7.94
N ARG A 184 -12.80 4.08 -6.90
CA ARG A 184 -13.58 4.33 -5.68
C ARG A 184 -12.65 4.39 -4.48
N VAL A 185 -12.93 5.35 -3.61
CA VAL A 185 -12.31 5.49 -2.29
C VAL A 185 -13.42 5.65 -1.28
N TRP A 186 -13.35 4.88 -0.20
CA TRP A 186 -14.28 4.92 0.93
C TRP A 186 -13.53 5.47 2.14
N HIS A 187 -14.10 6.48 2.79
CA HIS A 187 -13.58 7.07 4.01
C HIS A 187 -14.53 6.72 5.16
N ALA A 188 -14.00 6.29 6.31
CA ALA A 188 -14.71 5.93 7.54
C ALA A 188 -15.71 4.76 7.45
N THR A 189 -16.48 4.63 6.37
CA THR A 189 -17.48 3.56 6.19
C THR A 189 -17.08 2.63 5.05
N PRO A 190 -16.76 1.35 5.33
CA PRO A 190 -16.43 0.38 4.30
C PRO A 190 -17.70 -0.07 3.54
N PRO A 191 -17.55 -0.57 2.30
CA PRO A 191 -18.64 -1.22 1.58
C PRO A 191 -19.07 -2.52 2.28
N GLU A 192 -20.34 -2.88 2.18
CA GLU A 192 -20.93 -4.03 2.88
C GLU A 192 -20.22 -5.35 2.53
N GLU A 193 -19.77 -5.48 1.28
CA GLU A 193 -19.14 -6.68 0.75
C GLU A 193 -17.85 -7.08 1.47
N VAL A 194 -17.19 -6.14 2.16
CA VAL A 194 -15.96 -6.41 2.94
C VAL A 194 -16.18 -6.48 4.45
N LEU A 195 -17.37 -6.11 4.95
CA LEU A 195 -17.67 -6.07 6.39
C LEU A 195 -17.44 -7.41 7.08
N ARG A 196 -17.84 -8.52 6.43
CA ARG A 196 -17.64 -9.86 6.99
C ARG A 196 -16.16 -10.18 7.24
N PHE A 197 -15.26 -9.69 6.40
CA PHE A 197 -13.83 -9.93 6.52
C PHE A 197 -13.22 -9.04 7.59
N LEU A 198 -13.67 -7.78 7.68
CA LEU A 198 -13.27 -6.87 8.75
C LEU A 198 -13.65 -7.41 10.13
N ARG A 199 -14.87 -7.94 10.28
CA ARG A 199 -15.31 -8.59 11.53
C ARG A 199 -14.48 -9.82 11.87
N GLN A 200 -14.23 -10.69 10.90
CA GLN A 200 -13.37 -11.87 11.09
C GLN A 200 -11.96 -11.52 11.55
N ASP A 201 -11.38 -10.42 11.06
CA ASP A 201 -10.06 -9.95 11.50
C ASP A 201 -10.11 -9.38 12.93
N ALA A 202 -11.22 -8.76 13.34
CA ALA A 202 -11.41 -8.18 14.68
C ALA A 202 -11.66 -9.25 15.77
N ASP A 203 -12.28 -10.38 15.42
CA ASP A 203 -12.61 -11.47 16.34
C ASP A 203 -11.39 -12.37 16.68
N GLN A 204 -10.27 -12.21 15.96
CA GLN A 204 -9.05 -13.03 16.12
C GLN A 204 -8.09 -12.49 17.20
N GLN A 205 -8.60 -11.89 18.28
CA GLN A 205 -7.77 -11.30 19.35
C GLN A 205 -6.95 -12.39 20.10
N TRP A 206 -5.63 -12.23 20.13
CA TRP A 206 -4.69 -12.90 21.04
C TRP A 206 -3.83 -11.85 21.72
#